data_AF-A0A2W7Q2Z9-F1
#
_entry.id   AF-A0A2W7Q2Z9-F1
#
_cell.length_a   1.000
_cell.length_b   1.000
_cell.length_c   1.000
_cell.angle_alpha   90.00
_cell.angle_beta   90.00
_cell.angle_gamma   90.00
#
_symmetry.space_group_name_H-M   'P 1'
#
loop_
_entity.id
_entity.type
_entity.pdbx_description
1 polymer ?
#
loop_
_entity_poly.entity_id
_entity_poly.type
_entity_poly.pdbx_seq_one_letter_code
_entity_poly.pdbx_strand_id
1 'polypeptide(L)' 'MPHHIPCLHTLPLLYQDAAYRMLEVFGPMPREALIAMTDYGMDDAEISRYFNVAPDTIVALRQHLNTVRA' A
#
# COMPACT_ATOMS: atom_id res chain seq x y z
N MET A 1 23.44 -10.80 -2.60
CA MET A 1 22.41 -11.64 -1.95
C MET A 1 21.11 -10.85 -1.92
N PRO A 2 20.16 -11.03 -2.86
CA PRO A 2 18.89 -10.32 -2.80
C PRO A 2 18.00 -11.00 -1.75
N HIS A 3 17.43 -10.18 -0.86
CA HIS A 3 16.54 -10.64 0.20
C HIS A 3 15.22 -11.08 -0.43
N HIS A 4 14.92 -12.38 -0.33
CA HIS A 4 13.71 -12.99 -0.87
C HIS A 4 12.56 -12.67 0.09
N ILE A 5 11.67 -11.74 -0.27
CA ILE A 5 10.42 -11.48 0.46
C ILE A 5 9.42 -12.58 0.04
N PRO A 6 9.04 -13.54 0.90
CA PRO A 6 8.33 -14.75 0.48
C PRO A 6 6.86 -14.54 0.10
N CYS A 7 6.31 -13.33 0.24
CA CYS A 7 4.88 -13.06 0.03
C CYS A 7 4.49 -12.69 -1.42
N LEU A 8 5.46 -12.52 -2.34
CA LEU A 8 5.23 -11.98 -3.69
C LEU A 8 5.04 -13.03 -4.79
N HIS A 9 5.09 -14.33 -4.47
CA HIS A 9 5.17 -15.39 -5.50
C HIS A 9 3.81 -15.80 -6.09
N THR A 10 2.69 -15.26 -5.61
CA THR A 10 1.35 -15.74 -5.98
C THR A 10 0.43 -14.66 -6.54
N LEU A 11 1.01 -13.55 -7.02
CA LEU A 11 0.25 -12.46 -7.61
C LEU A 11 0.57 -12.38 -9.11
N PRO A 12 -0.43 -12.29 -10.01
CA PRO A 12 -0.22 -12.24 -11.45
C PRO A 12 0.74 -11.10 -11.81
N LEU A 13 1.60 -11.26 -12.81
CA LEU A 13 2.75 -10.38 -13.11
C LEU A 13 2.42 -8.87 -13.21
N LEU A 14 1.19 -8.50 -13.59
CA LEU A 14 0.70 -7.10 -13.58
C LEU A 14 0.55 -6.53 -12.17
N TYR A 15 0.23 -7.37 -11.18
CA TYR A 15 0.15 -7.03 -9.78
C TYR A 15 1.53 -6.93 -9.13
N GLN A 16 2.55 -7.63 -9.65
CA GLN A 16 3.91 -7.52 -9.12
C GLN A 16 4.48 -6.11 -9.34
N ASP A 17 4.36 -5.52 -10.54
CA ASP A 17 4.83 -4.14 -10.78
C ASP A 17 4.11 -3.13 -9.87
N ALA A 18 2.79 -3.29 -9.72
CA ALA A 18 2.00 -2.48 -8.79
C ALA A 18 2.44 -2.67 -7.34
N ALA A 19 2.67 -3.91 -6.90
CA ALA A 19 3.12 -4.22 -5.54
C ALA A 19 4.54 -3.70 -5.27
N TYR A 20 5.45 -3.78 -6.24
CA TYR A 20 6.80 -3.21 -6.11
C TYR A 20 6.76 -1.69 -6.00
N ARG A 21 5.97 -1.02 -6.85
CA ARG A 21 5.75 0.44 -6.73
C ARG A 21 5.12 0.81 -5.39
N MET A 22 4.20 0.00 -4.88
CA MET A 22 3.61 0.22 -3.56
C MET A 22 4.66 0.09 -2.44
N LEU A 23 5.59 -0.86 -2.52
CA LEU A 23 6.68 -0.98 -1.56
C LEU A 23 7.69 0.17 -1.66
N GLU A 24 7.93 0.71 -2.86
CA GLU A 24 8.77 1.91 -3.03
C GLU A 24 8.11 3.16 -2.43
N VAL A 25 6.80 3.29 -2.59
CA VAL A 25 6.05 4.49 -2.17
C VAL A 25 5.72 4.47 -0.67
N PHE A 26 5.25 3.33 -0.14
CA PHE A 26 4.81 3.19 1.26
C PHE A 26 5.86 2.52 2.16
N GLY A 27 6.95 2.04 1.58
CA GLY A 27 7.98 1.29 2.29
C GLY A 27 7.65 -0.20 2.45
N PRO A 28 8.50 -0.94 3.20
CA PRO A 28 8.38 -2.40 3.33
C PRO A 28 7.13 -2.87 4.09
N MET A 29 6.42 -1.95 4.74
CA MET A 29 5.26 -2.21 5.60
C MET A 29 4.10 -1.26 5.23
N PRO A 30 3.47 -1.47 4.05
CA PRO A 30 2.47 -0.55 3.52
C PRO A 30 1.20 -0.50 4.36
N ARG A 31 0.86 -1.58 5.06
CA ARG A 31 -0.30 -1.66 5.95
C ARG A 31 -0.13 -0.74 7.15
N GLU A 32 1.02 -0.82 7.80
CA GLU A 32 1.39 -0.05 8.98
C GLU A 32 1.52 1.44 8.63
N ALA A 33 2.08 1.75 7.45
CA ALA A 33 2.14 3.12 6.94
C ALA A 33 0.74 3.72 6.77
N LEU A 34 -0.19 3.01 6.14
CA LEU A 34 -1.57 3.48 5.94
C LEU A 34 -2.33 3.66 7.28
N ILE A 35 -2.12 2.75 8.23
CA ILE A 35 -2.70 2.87 9.58
C ILE A 35 -2.15 4.11 10.28
N ALA A 36 -0.83 4.29 10.29
CA ALA A 36 -0.20 5.45 10.92
C ALA A 36 -0.72 6.78 10.33
N MET A 37 -0.85 6.88 9.01
CA MET A 37 -1.40 8.10 8.37
C MET A 37 -2.87 8.34 8.77
N THR A 38 -3.65 7.26 8.89
CA THR A 38 -5.03 7.36 9.39
C THR A 38 -5.06 7.78 10.87
N ASP A 39 -4.13 7.30 11.70
CA ASP A 39 -3.99 7.68 13.11
C ASP A 39 -3.54 9.14 13.27
N TYR A 40 -2.79 9.68 12.29
CA TYR A 40 -2.51 11.11 12.18
C TYR A 40 -3.72 11.94 11.72
N GLY A 41 -4.85 11.31 11.44
CA GLY A 41 -6.10 11.95 11.05
C GLY A 41 -6.22 12.23 9.55
N MET A 42 -5.34 11.66 8.71
CA MET A 42 -5.40 11.87 7.27
C MET A 42 -6.50 11.02 6.63
N ASP A 43 -7.28 11.63 5.75
CA ASP A 43 -8.24 10.94 4.91
C ASP A 43 -7.58 10.34 3.64
N ASP A 44 -8.34 9.55 2.86
CA ASP A 44 -7.81 8.88 1.68
C ASP A 44 -7.36 9.86 0.57
N ALA A 45 -7.97 11.03 0.46
CA ALA A 45 -7.57 12.04 -0.51
C ALA A 45 -6.28 12.76 -0.08
N GLU A 46 -6.09 12.96 1.23
CA GLU A 46 -4.86 13.50 1.80
C GLU A 46 -3.70 12.50 1.67
N ILE A 47 -3.95 11.23 1.97
CA ILE A 47 -2.98 10.14 1.78
C ILE A 47 -2.62 10.01 0.30
N SER A 48 -3.60 10.04 -0.60
CA SER A 48 -3.34 9.93 -2.04
C SER A 48 -2.47 11.08 -2.56
N ARG A 49 -2.72 12.31 -2.08
CA ARG A 49 -1.88 13.48 -2.41
C ARG A 49 -0.48 13.38 -1.82
N TYR A 50 -0.36 12.93 -0.57
CA TYR A 50 0.93 12.80 0.11
C TYR A 50 1.87 11.84 -0.62
N PHE A 51 1.34 10.68 -1.03
CA PHE A 51 2.10 9.66 -1.75
C PHE A 51 2.09 9.85 -3.28
N ASN A 52 1.39 10.87 -3.79
CA ASN A 52 1.20 11.12 -5.21
C ASN A 52 0.70 9.89 -5.99
N VAL A 53 -0.33 9.23 -5.44
CA VAL A 53 -1.00 8.06 -6.03
C VAL A 53 -2.47 8.35 -6.30
N ALA A 54 -3.10 7.56 -7.18
CA ALA A 54 -4.52 7.71 -7.45
C ALA A 54 -5.36 7.32 -6.22
N PRO A 55 -6.48 8.02 -5.93
CA PRO A 55 -7.36 7.68 -4.81
C PRO A 55 -7.85 6.22 -4.85
N ASP A 56 -8.18 5.71 -6.04
CA ASP A 56 -8.60 4.32 -6.24
C ASP A 56 -7.52 3.31 -5.80
N THR A 57 -6.24 3.70 -5.88
CA THR A 57 -5.13 2.87 -5.41
C THR A 57 -5.12 2.75 -3.89
N ILE A 58 -5.43 3.84 -3.17
CA ILE A 58 -5.57 3.81 -1.70
C ILE A 58 -6.73 2.92 -1.29
N VAL A 59 -7.87 3.02 -1.97
CA VAL A 59 -9.04 2.18 -1.72
C VAL A 59 -8.72 0.70 -1.95
N ALA A 60 -8.11 0.36 -3.10
CA ALA A 60 -7.70 -1.00 -3.42
C ALA A 60 -6.67 -1.55 -2.40
N LEU A 61 -5.70 -0.72 -1.99
CA LEU A 61 -4.73 -1.06 -0.96
C LEU A 61 -5.39 -1.36 0.38
N ARG A 62 -6.33 -0.52 0.83
CA ARG A 62 -7.06 -0.75 2.08
C ARG A 62 -7.87 -2.05 2.07
N GLN A 63 -8.49 -2.36 0.93
CA GLN A 63 -9.23 -3.60 0.74
C GLN A 63 -8.30 -4.82 0.76
N HIS A 64 -7.16 -4.76 0.07
CA HIS A 64 -6.20 -5.87 0.02
C HIS A 64 -5.46 -6.10 1.34
N LEU A 65 -5.14 -5.03 2.08
CA LEU A 65 -4.42 -5.10 3.35
C LEU A 65 -5.35 -5.21 4.56
N ASN A 66 -6.66 -5.24 4.33
CA ASN A 66 -7.71 -5.31 5.36
C ASN A 66 -7.50 -4.24 6.46
N THR A 67 -7.32 -2.99 6.03
CA THR A 67 -7.19 -1.81 6.91
C THR A 67 -8.45 -0.94 6.93
N VAL A 68 -9.54 -1.44 6.35
CA VAL A 68 -10.86 -0.83 6.52
C VAL A 68 -11.23 -1.00 7.99
N ARG A 69 -11.30 0.12 8.72
CA ARG A 69 -11.71 0.13 10.11
C ARG A 69 -13.19 -0.29 10.14
N ALA A 70 -13.50 -1.38 10.84
CA ALA A 70 -14.86 -1.81 11.14
C ALA A 70 -15.58 -0.77 12.01
#